data_AF-A0A831LMN7-F1
#
_entry.id   AF-A0A831LMN7-F1
#
_cell.length_a   1.000
_cell.length_b   1.000
_cell.length_c   1.000
_cell.angle_alpha   90.00
_cell.angle_beta   90.00
_cell.angle_gamma   90.00
#
_symmetry.space_group_name_H-M   'P 1'
#
loop_
_entity.id
_entity.type
_entity.pdbx_description
1 polymer ?
#
loop_
_entity_poly.entity_id
_entity_poly.type
_entity_poly.pdbx_seq_one_letter_code
_entity_poly.pdbx_strand_id
1 'polypeptide(L)'
;SGQPLWWRQANAQGAPCFPGSFDDVSRRTVDLRTPDWRQGHIHPKRVMLYAPPPLGFFEPGRFPVHTGDLLLDEEKEHILEDRIILGTLKLTAGTLILRRCAIQILEISPPAEATDEPRVDARDCLFEKIAVSGLTRLEYCTVLARCECIRLQASDSLFVGTLILPPAVMTHPHCIRFSRIPPGVLSTTALLTHRNTTERPIFYAFEFNEGGAVVRRSARFGEPGCAVLHPATPESVRFGAEDGGEMGAHHLWRYSLLMAAVPDKLREFLPVGMEAVIVPDLRLHRTPYPPCESL
;
A
#
# COMPACT_ATOMS: atom_id res chain seq x y z
N SER A 1 -64.84 9.97 -6.95
CA SER A 1 -65.28 10.19 -5.56
C SER A 1 -64.70 9.08 -4.69
N GLY A 2 -63.52 9.30 -4.09
CA GLY A 2 -62.88 8.32 -3.20
C GLY A 2 -63.31 8.56 -1.76
N GLN A 3 -63.76 7.53 -1.05
CA GLN A 3 -64.09 7.62 0.37
C GLN A 3 -62.82 7.88 1.21
N PRO A 4 -62.87 8.80 2.19
CA PRO A 4 -61.76 8.98 3.12
C PRO A 4 -61.68 7.78 4.06
N LEU A 5 -60.53 7.09 4.07
CA LEU A 5 -60.19 6.12 5.10
C LEU A 5 -59.45 6.83 6.23
N TRP A 6 -59.89 6.59 7.46
CA TRP A 6 -59.19 7.02 8.66
C TRP A 6 -57.92 6.18 8.81
N TRP A 7 -56.75 6.79 8.65
CA TRP A 7 -55.51 6.15 9.05
C TRP A 7 -55.39 6.23 10.57
N ARG A 8 -54.95 5.13 11.21
CA ARG A 8 -54.49 5.11 12.59
C ARG A 8 -53.05 4.61 12.61
N GLN A 9 -52.17 5.42 13.19
CA GLN A 9 -50.76 5.09 13.39
C GLN A 9 -50.64 3.86 14.31
N ALA A 10 -50.10 2.76 13.79
CA ALA A 10 -49.96 1.51 14.54
C ALA A 10 -48.84 1.55 15.60
N ASN A 11 -47.86 2.44 15.44
CA ASN A 11 -46.77 2.65 16.40
C ASN A 11 -46.56 4.16 16.62
N ALA A 12 -46.88 4.65 17.82
CA ALA A 12 -46.94 6.06 18.15
C ALA A 12 -45.57 6.80 18.14
N GLN A 13 -44.44 6.10 17.95
CA GLN A 13 -43.10 6.68 18.16
C GLN A 13 -42.04 6.31 17.11
N GLY A 14 -42.36 6.38 15.82
CA GLY A 14 -41.31 6.48 14.80
C GLY A 14 -41.78 6.11 13.39
N ALA A 15 -41.65 7.06 12.46
CA ALA A 15 -41.67 6.76 11.03
C ALA A 15 -40.21 6.51 10.61
N PRO A 16 -39.85 5.34 10.04
CA PRO A 16 -38.53 5.14 9.47
C PRO A 16 -38.32 6.04 8.26
N CYS A 17 -37.08 6.47 8.02
CA CYS A 17 -36.72 7.31 6.87
C CYS A 17 -37.00 6.63 5.51
N PHE A 18 -37.13 5.30 5.46
CA PHE A 18 -37.49 4.53 4.27
C PHE A 18 -38.50 3.41 4.57
N PRO A 19 -39.39 3.06 3.63
CA PRO A 19 -40.24 1.88 3.77
C PRO A 19 -39.41 0.60 3.95
N GLY A 20 -39.59 -0.08 5.08
CA GLY A 20 -38.96 -1.38 5.37
C GLY A 20 -37.62 -1.32 6.11
N SER A 21 -37.13 -0.15 6.54
CA SER A 21 -35.96 -0.07 7.43
C SER A 21 -36.37 -0.23 8.90
N PHE A 22 -35.48 -0.86 9.68
CA PHE A 22 -35.58 -0.96 11.13
C PHE A 22 -34.70 0.12 11.75
N ASP A 23 -35.30 1.09 12.44
CA ASP A 23 -34.57 2.07 13.25
C ASP A 23 -34.55 1.58 14.71
N ASP A 24 -33.37 1.20 15.19
CA ASP A 24 -33.14 0.88 16.60
C ASP A 24 -33.17 2.18 17.44
N VAL A 25 -34.18 2.31 18.30
CA VAL A 25 -34.39 3.47 19.19
C VAL A 25 -33.65 3.36 20.54
N SER A 26 -32.81 2.34 20.73
CA SER A 26 -32.00 2.22 21.95
C SER A 26 -30.93 3.32 22.02
N ARG A 27 -30.53 3.74 23.24
CA ARG A 27 -29.44 4.72 23.48
C ARG A 27 -28.05 4.15 23.14
N ARG A 28 -27.89 3.52 21.98
CA ARG A 28 -26.61 3.09 21.41
C ARG A 28 -26.55 3.54 19.95
N THR A 29 -25.33 3.73 19.47
CA THR A 29 -24.96 4.31 18.17
C THR A 29 -25.89 3.85 17.05
N VAL A 30 -26.49 4.83 16.36
CA VAL A 30 -27.39 4.60 15.22
C VAL A 30 -26.68 3.77 14.14
N ASP A 31 -27.25 2.61 13.79
CA ASP A 31 -26.79 1.78 12.67
C ASP A 31 -27.45 2.25 11.38
N LEU A 32 -26.70 2.97 10.53
CA LEU A 32 -27.19 3.60 9.31
C LEU A 32 -26.99 2.74 8.04
N ARG A 33 -26.91 1.41 8.13
CA ARG A 33 -26.55 0.54 6.97
C ARG A 33 -27.61 -0.51 6.64
N THR A 34 -27.69 -0.84 5.35
CA THR A 34 -28.55 -1.90 4.81
C THR A 34 -28.04 -3.28 5.28
N PRO A 35 -28.86 -4.10 5.96
CA PRO A 35 -28.44 -5.41 6.46
C PRO A 35 -28.24 -6.42 5.31
N ASP A 36 -27.25 -7.31 5.45
CA ASP A 36 -27.30 -8.64 4.83
C ASP A 36 -27.77 -9.68 5.86
N TRP A 37 -28.10 -10.88 5.37
CA TRP A 37 -28.85 -11.89 6.12
C TRP A 37 -27.98 -12.80 7.01
N ARG A 38 -26.66 -12.56 7.18
CA ARG A 38 -25.80 -13.52 7.90
C ARG A 38 -25.00 -13.03 9.10
N GLN A 39 -24.72 -11.76 9.34
CA GLN A 39 -24.07 -11.36 10.60
C GLN A 39 -24.04 -9.85 10.84
N GLY A 40 -24.57 -9.42 12.00
CA GLY A 40 -24.19 -8.12 12.56
C GLY A 40 -22.74 -8.18 13.01
N HIS A 41 -21.88 -7.31 12.47
CA HIS A 41 -20.48 -7.20 12.89
C HIS A 41 -20.30 -6.69 14.33
N ILE A 42 -21.39 -6.35 15.03
CA ILE A 42 -21.39 -5.66 16.31
C ILE A 42 -20.96 -6.61 17.43
N HIS A 43 -19.76 -6.37 17.96
CA HIS A 43 -19.38 -6.87 19.28
C HIS A 43 -19.65 -5.75 20.30
N PRO A 44 -20.37 -6.00 21.42
CA PRO A 44 -20.79 -4.95 22.36
C PRO A 44 -19.62 -4.20 23.03
N LYS A 45 -18.41 -4.73 22.91
CA LYS A 45 -17.16 -4.13 23.40
C LYS A 45 -16.33 -3.46 22.31
N ARG A 46 -16.84 -3.30 21.07
CA ARG A 46 -16.07 -2.72 19.96
C ARG A 46 -16.72 -1.48 19.38
N VAL A 47 -15.94 -0.42 19.26
CA VAL A 47 -16.29 0.78 18.49
C VAL A 47 -15.63 0.65 17.13
N MET A 48 -16.44 0.60 16.07
CA MET A 48 -15.93 0.53 14.70
C MET A 48 -15.68 1.92 14.15
N LEU A 49 -14.49 2.12 13.59
CA LEU A 49 -14.11 3.35 12.92
C LEU A 49 -13.84 3.01 11.46
N TYR A 50 -14.65 3.57 10.56
CA TYR A 50 -14.44 3.38 9.13
C TYR A 50 -13.46 4.43 8.63
N ALA A 51 -12.39 3.99 7.95
CA ALA A 51 -11.38 4.88 7.40
C ALA A 51 -11.07 4.52 5.94
N PRO A 52 -10.87 5.51 5.05
CA PRO A 52 -10.48 5.23 3.68
C PRO A 52 -9.05 4.62 3.67
N PRO A 53 -8.82 3.49 2.99
CA PRO A 53 -7.47 2.97 2.80
C PRO A 53 -6.61 3.98 2.03
N PRO A 54 -5.34 4.20 2.37
CA PRO A 54 -4.49 5.09 1.58
C PRO A 54 -4.35 4.60 0.12
N LEU A 55 -4.26 5.53 -0.83
CA LEU A 55 -4.17 5.24 -2.27
C LEU A 55 -2.73 5.20 -2.81
N GLY A 56 -1.75 5.56 -1.98
CA GLY A 56 -0.34 5.39 -2.32
C GLY A 56 0.14 6.30 -3.45
N PHE A 57 1.13 5.83 -4.23
CA PHE A 57 1.68 6.56 -5.40
C PHE A 57 0.63 6.91 -6.44
N PHE A 58 -0.32 6.00 -6.66
CA PHE A 58 -1.32 6.10 -7.73
C PHE A 58 -2.61 6.78 -7.26
N GLU A 59 -2.56 7.56 -6.18
CA GLU A 59 -3.61 8.50 -5.86
C GLU A 59 -3.81 9.49 -7.02
N PRO A 60 -5.03 9.64 -7.57
CA PRO A 60 -5.28 10.48 -8.73
C PRO A 60 -4.77 11.91 -8.53
N GLY A 61 -3.92 12.38 -9.46
CA GLY A 61 -3.38 13.74 -9.43
C GLY A 61 -2.21 13.96 -8.47
N ARG A 62 -1.75 12.94 -7.73
CA ARG A 62 -0.64 13.09 -6.77
C ARG A 62 0.71 13.36 -7.43
N PHE A 63 1.04 12.58 -8.46
CA PHE A 63 2.30 12.72 -9.21
C PHE A 63 2.06 12.72 -10.71
N PRO A 64 2.87 13.45 -11.50
CA PRO A 64 2.87 13.35 -12.95
C PRO A 64 3.13 11.93 -13.45
N VAL A 65 2.32 11.49 -14.41
CA VAL A 65 2.39 10.16 -15.02
C VAL A 65 3.01 10.27 -16.42
N HIS A 66 4.10 9.55 -16.64
CA HIS A 66 4.64 9.24 -17.96
C HIS A 66 4.16 7.85 -18.37
N THR A 67 3.56 7.73 -19.55
CA THR A 67 3.13 6.45 -20.12
C THR A 67 4.02 6.10 -21.30
N GLY A 68 4.55 4.87 -21.31
CA GLY A 68 5.53 4.41 -22.30
C GLY A 68 6.94 4.30 -21.74
N ASP A 69 7.86 3.89 -22.61
CA ASP A 69 9.27 3.71 -22.27
C ASP A 69 10.01 5.06 -22.27
N LEU A 70 10.90 5.24 -21.30
CA LEU A 70 11.79 6.40 -21.16
C LEU A 70 13.24 5.92 -21.24
N LEU A 71 14.02 6.49 -22.17
CA LEU A 71 15.44 6.22 -22.34
C LEU A 71 16.28 7.38 -21.80
N LEU A 72 17.29 7.04 -21.00
CA LEU A 72 18.33 7.94 -20.49
C LEU A 72 19.67 7.42 -21.01
N ASP A 73 20.26 8.13 -21.97
CA ASP A 73 21.45 7.72 -22.72
C ASP A 73 22.62 8.71 -22.65
N GLU A 74 22.46 9.81 -21.93
CA GLU A 74 23.53 10.76 -21.66
C GLU A 74 24.41 10.31 -20.49
N GLU A 75 25.73 10.43 -20.64
CA GLU A 75 26.72 10.13 -19.58
C GLU A 75 26.73 11.26 -18.53
N LYS A 76 25.74 11.23 -17.65
CA LYS A 76 25.57 12.18 -16.55
C LYS A 76 24.78 11.55 -15.39
N GLU A 77 24.68 12.28 -14.29
CA GLU A 77 23.73 11.96 -13.23
C GLU A 77 22.33 12.41 -13.64
N HIS A 78 21.39 11.46 -13.67
CA HIS A 78 19.98 11.70 -13.94
C HIS A 78 19.21 11.68 -12.62
N ILE A 79 18.50 12.75 -12.32
CA ILE A 79 17.68 12.86 -11.10
C ILE A 79 16.22 12.89 -11.50
N LEU A 80 15.45 11.91 -11.01
CA LEU A 80 14.00 11.89 -11.14
C LEU A 80 13.36 11.95 -9.75
N GLU A 81 12.46 12.91 -9.57
CA GLU A 81 11.69 13.06 -8.35
C GLU A 81 10.20 13.18 -8.63
N ASP A 82 9.38 12.56 -7.77
CA ASP A 82 7.92 12.74 -7.77
C ASP A 82 7.28 12.35 -9.11
N ARG A 83 7.71 11.22 -9.68
CA ARG A 83 7.26 10.74 -11.01
C ARG A 83 6.71 9.32 -10.98
N ILE A 84 5.71 9.10 -11.82
CA ILE A 84 5.22 7.76 -12.16
C ILE A 84 5.61 7.46 -13.60
N ILE A 85 6.23 6.30 -13.83
CA ILE A 85 6.55 5.78 -15.16
C ILE A 85 5.80 4.46 -15.35
N LEU A 86 4.76 4.49 -16.19
CA LEU A 86 4.00 3.32 -16.64
C LEU A 86 4.62 2.79 -17.93
N GLY A 87 5.75 2.12 -17.78
CA GLY A 87 6.56 1.56 -18.86
C GLY A 87 7.98 1.28 -18.38
N THR A 88 8.92 1.16 -19.31
CA THR A 88 10.31 0.83 -18.99
C THR A 88 11.16 2.10 -18.91
N LEU A 89 11.77 2.35 -17.75
CA LEU A 89 12.87 3.29 -17.62
C LEU A 89 14.17 2.57 -17.94
N LYS A 90 14.82 2.97 -19.04
CA LYS A 90 16.09 2.41 -19.51
C LYS A 90 17.22 3.40 -19.28
N LEU A 91 18.29 2.97 -18.61
CA LEU A 91 19.53 3.74 -18.49
C LEU A 91 20.64 3.01 -19.26
N THR A 92 21.25 3.67 -20.24
CA THR A 92 22.38 3.12 -21.00
C THR A 92 23.71 3.77 -20.65
N ALA A 93 23.71 4.99 -20.13
CA ALA A 93 24.89 5.78 -19.78
C ALA A 93 24.63 6.59 -18.49
N GLY A 94 25.68 6.87 -17.71
CA GLY A 94 25.60 7.64 -16.47
C GLY A 94 24.99 6.92 -15.27
N THR A 95 24.49 7.70 -14.31
CA THR A 95 23.92 7.25 -13.03
C THR A 95 22.49 7.75 -12.84
N LEU A 96 21.73 7.12 -11.96
CA LEU A 96 20.32 7.44 -11.72
C LEU A 96 20.03 7.60 -10.23
N ILE A 97 19.52 8.77 -9.85
CA ILE A 97 18.97 9.06 -8.53
C ILE A 97 17.45 9.14 -8.65
N LEU A 98 16.76 8.36 -7.82
CA LEU A 98 15.30 8.28 -7.78
C LEU A 98 14.80 8.67 -6.38
N ARG A 99 13.85 9.61 -6.32
CA ARG A 99 13.20 10.03 -5.07
C ARG A 99 11.69 10.06 -5.28
N ARG A 100 10.93 9.33 -4.46
CA ARG A 100 9.45 9.34 -4.53
C ARG A 100 8.96 9.03 -5.95
N CYS A 101 9.52 7.99 -6.56
CA CYS A 101 9.13 7.53 -7.89
C CYS A 101 8.39 6.19 -7.83
N ALA A 102 7.42 6.01 -8.72
CA ALA A 102 6.87 4.69 -9.04
C ALA A 102 7.26 4.33 -10.48
N ILE A 103 8.11 3.33 -10.67
CA ILE A 103 8.60 2.92 -11.99
C ILE A 103 8.18 1.48 -12.26
N GLN A 104 7.45 1.25 -13.35
CA GLN A 104 6.96 -0.09 -13.64
C GLN A 104 8.14 -1.05 -13.84
N ILE A 105 9.02 -0.75 -14.81
CA ILE A 105 10.19 -1.55 -15.08
C ILE A 105 11.42 -0.65 -15.12
N LEU A 106 12.43 -0.95 -14.30
CA LEU A 106 13.75 -0.33 -14.38
C LEU A 106 14.73 -1.31 -15.01
N GLU A 107 15.30 -0.97 -16.16
CA GLU A 107 16.30 -1.77 -16.87
C GLU A 107 17.58 -0.96 -17.10
N ILE A 108 18.70 -1.49 -16.63
CA ILE A 108 20.00 -0.84 -16.78
C ILE A 108 20.99 -1.84 -17.35
N SER A 109 21.33 -1.64 -18.60
CA SER A 109 22.23 -2.51 -19.36
C SER A 109 23.71 -2.18 -19.07
N PRO A 110 24.63 -3.17 -19.20
CA PRO A 110 26.07 -2.95 -19.07
C PRO A 110 26.58 -1.85 -20.03
N PRO A 111 27.75 -1.24 -19.79
CA PRO A 111 28.88 -1.76 -18.99
C PRO A 111 28.89 -1.20 -17.57
N ALA A 112 29.13 -2.04 -16.57
CA ALA A 112 29.54 -1.56 -15.27
C ALA A 112 30.66 -2.45 -14.77
N GLU A 113 31.88 -1.91 -14.75
CA GLU A 113 32.94 -2.41 -13.89
C GLU A 113 32.46 -2.35 -12.43
N ALA A 114 33.02 -3.18 -11.56
CA ALA A 114 32.65 -3.18 -10.14
C ALA A 114 33.17 -1.88 -9.48
N THR A 115 32.35 -0.84 -9.49
CA THR A 115 32.58 0.39 -8.75
C THR A 115 31.87 0.35 -7.38
N ASP A 116 32.38 1.14 -6.42
CA ASP A 116 31.73 1.34 -5.13
C ASP A 116 30.67 2.45 -5.15
N GLU A 117 30.60 3.20 -6.25
CA GLU A 117 29.56 4.20 -6.45
C GLU A 117 28.29 3.57 -7.00
N PRO A 118 27.11 3.94 -6.46
CA PRO A 118 25.85 3.39 -6.93
C PRO A 118 25.55 3.91 -8.34
N ARG A 119 25.27 2.99 -9.26
CA ARG A 119 24.69 3.34 -10.56
C ARG A 119 23.23 3.72 -10.43
N VAL A 120 22.55 3.15 -9.45
CA VAL A 120 21.19 3.51 -9.03
C VAL A 120 21.17 3.78 -7.55
N ASP A 121 20.70 4.96 -7.17
CA ASP A 121 20.40 5.32 -5.79
C ASP A 121 18.90 5.69 -5.71
N ALA A 122 18.09 4.77 -5.20
CA ALA A 122 16.64 4.94 -5.09
C ALA A 122 16.20 5.04 -3.64
N ARG A 123 15.35 6.03 -3.35
CA ARG A 123 14.78 6.25 -2.03
C ARG A 123 13.29 6.55 -2.13
N ASP A 124 12.50 5.92 -1.26
CA ASP A 124 11.04 6.07 -1.23
C ASP A 124 10.41 5.70 -2.59
N CYS A 125 10.84 4.60 -3.20
CA CYS A 125 10.44 4.25 -4.56
C CYS A 125 9.67 2.93 -4.64
N LEU A 126 8.72 2.86 -5.56
CA LEU A 126 7.94 1.66 -5.86
C LEU A 126 8.32 1.13 -7.25
N PHE A 127 8.58 -0.17 -7.35
CA PHE A 127 8.90 -0.84 -8.60
C PHE A 127 8.04 -2.08 -8.83
N GLU A 128 7.60 -2.32 -10.07
CA GLU A 128 7.12 -3.66 -10.43
C GLU A 128 8.32 -4.60 -10.60
N LYS A 129 9.28 -4.20 -11.44
CA LYS A 129 10.49 -4.96 -11.75
C LYS A 129 11.74 -4.08 -11.79
N ILE A 130 12.86 -4.63 -11.34
CA ILE A 130 14.19 -4.02 -11.43
C ILE A 130 15.16 -5.05 -12.02
N ALA A 131 15.93 -4.64 -13.03
CA ALA A 131 17.07 -5.36 -13.57
C ALA A 131 18.24 -4.36 -13.78
N VAL A 132 19.24 -4.40 -12.89
CA VAL A 132 20.33 -3.41 -12.88
C VAL A 132 21.70 -4.08 -12.92
N SER A 133 22.49 -3.68 -13.91
CA SER A 133 23.93 -3.92 -13.92
C SER A 133 24.67 -2.83 -13.14
N GLY A 134 25.55 -3.22 -12.22
CA GLY A 134 26.26 -2.32 -11.30
C GLY A 134 25.71 -2.31 -9.86
N LEU A 135 26.22 -1.42 -9.02
CA LEU A 135 25.75 -1.24 -7.65
C LEU A 135 24.39 -0.52 -7.63
N THR A 136 23.40 -1.17 -7.01
CA THR A 136 22.07 -0.63 -6.73
C THR A 136 21.93 -0.37 -5.24
N ARG A 137 21.58 0.86 -4.85
CA ARG A 137 21.22 1.23 -3.47
C ARG A 137 19.73 1.53 -3.38
N LEU A 138 19.03 0.84 -2.48
CA LEU A 138 17.60 0.97 -2.23
C LEU A 138 17.34 1.32 -0.75
N GLU A 139 16.69 2.44 -0.47
CA GLU A 139 16.26 2.83 0.88
C GLU A 139 14.75 3.09 0.84
N TYR A 140 13.97 2.51 1.77
CA TYR A 140 12.51 2.65 1.76
C TYR A 140 11.86 2.29 0.40
N CYS A 141 12.32 1.22 -0.24
CA CYS A 141 11.82 0.84 -1.58
C CYS A 141 10.98 -0.43 -1.52
N THR A 142 9.96 -0.54 -2.39
CA THR A 142 9.21 -1.78 -2.60
C THR A 142 9.40 -2.30 -4.02
N VAL A 143 9.75 -3.57 -4.17
CA VAL A 143 9.79 -4.26 -5.47
C VAL A 143 8.76 -5.39 -5.47
N LEU A 144 7.76 -5.29 -6.33
CA LEU A 144 6.59 -6.16 -6.31
C LEU A 144 6.84 -7.54 -6.92
N ALA A 145 7.46 -7.61 -8.10
CA ALA A 145 7.54 -8.84 -8.89
C ALA A 145 8.95 -9.44 -8.94
N ARG A 146 9.95 -8.67 -9.36
CA ARG A 146 11.33 -9.19 -9.54
C ARG A 146 12.37 -8.11 -9.32
N CYS A 147 13.37 -8.40 -8.51
CA CYS A 147 14.58 -7.61 -8.36
C CYS A 147 15.79 -8.45 -8.77
N GLU A 148 16.54 -7.97 -9.75
CA GLU A 148 17.75 -8.60 -10.26
C GLU A 148 18.87 -7.54 -10.31
N CYS A 149 19.85 -7.68 -9.43
CA CYS A 149 20.94 -6.71 -9.26
C CYS A 149 22.26 -7.44 -9.14
N ILE A 150 23.29 -6.99 -9.85
CA ILE A 150 24.65 -7.56 -9.74
C ILE A 150 25.24 -7.29 -8.35
N ARG A 151 25.00 -6.10 -7.79
CA ARG A 151 25.34 -5.74 -6.41
C ARG A 151 24.21 -4.91 -5.81
N LEU A 152 23.85 -5.23 -4.58
CA LEU A 152 22.69 -4.64 -3.90
C LEU A 152 23.06 -4.19 -2.50
N GLN A 153 22.77 -2.94 -2.20
CA GLN A 153 22.68 -2.38 -0.86
C GLN A 153 21.23 -1.98 -0.60
N ALA A 154 20.58 -2.57 0.39
CA ALA A 154 19.18 -2.28 0.70
C ALA A 154 18.96 -2.04 2.20
N SER A 155 18.17 -1.02 2.51
CA SER A 155 17.69 -0.71 3.87
C SER A 155 16.19 -0.49 3.83
N ASP A 156 15.48 -0.97 4.85
CA ASP A 156 14.07 -0.62 5.06
C ASP A 156 13.17 -0.90 3.86
N SER A 157 13.49 -1.95 3.10
CA SER A 157 12.92 -2.23 1.79
C SER A 157 12.10 -3.53 1.77
N LEU A 158 11.14 -3.60 0.87
CA LEU A 158 10.24 -4.74 0.68
C LEU A 158 10.49 -5.41 -0.67
N PHE A 159 11.07 -6.61 -0.64
CA PHE A 159 11.13 -7.49 -1.81
C PHE A 159 9.98 -8.50 -1.72
N VAL A 160 8.87 -8.19 -2.39
CA VAL A 160 7.64 -8.99 -2.34
C VAL A 160 7.79 -10.25 -3.20
N GLY A 161 8.25 -10.05 -4.43
CA GLY A 161 8.43 -11.11 -5.41
C GLY A 161 9.81 -11.76 -5.31
N THR A 162 10.41 -12.08 -6.46
CA THR A 162 11.70 -12.78 -6.50
C THR A 162 12.86 -11.80 -6.34
N LEU A 163 13.84 -12.14 -5.52
CA LEU A 163 15.11 -11.41 -5.38
C LEU A 163 16.24 -12.31 -5.88
N ILE A 164 16.93 -11.88 -6.92
CA ILE A 164 17.99 -12.63 -7.59
C ILE A 164 19.28 -11.85 -7.45
N LEU A 165 20.21 -12.45 -6.73
CA LEU A 165 21.53 -11.90 -6.48
C LEU A 165 22.56 -12.95 -6.93
N PRO A 166 23.46 -12.63 -7.86
CA PRO A 166 24.59 -13.51 -8.15
C PRO A 166 25.51 -13.63 -6.92
N PRO A 167 26.42 -14.61 -6.86
CA PRO A 167 27.41 -14.67 -5.79
C PRO A 167 28.26 -13.39 -5.77
N ALA A 168 28.33 -12.74 -4.61
CA ALA A 168 29.21 -11.60 -4.40
C ALA A 168 30.58 -12.04 -3.86
N VAL A 169 31.55 -11.11 -3.88
CA VAL A 169 32.88 -11.28 -3.30
C VAL A 169 32.99 -10.52 -1.97
N MET A 170 33.85 -10.97 -1.05
CA MET A 170 33.99 -10.36 0.29
C MET A 170 34.38 -8.87 0.28
N THR A 171 35.07 -8.41 -0.76
CA THR A 171 35.43 -6.99 -0.93
C THR A 171 34.25 -6.13 -1.37
N HIS A 172 33.25 -6.73 -2.03
CA HIS A 172 32.07 -6.07 -2.54
C HIS A 172 30.80 -6.88 -2.21
N PRO A 173 30.49 -7.09 -0.92
CA PRO A 173 29.37 -7.92 -0.52
C PRO A 173 28.04 -7.25 -0.91
N HIS A 174 26.99 -8.07 -0.97
CA HIS A 174 25.63 -7.54 -0.85
C HIS A 174 25.38 -7.13 0.60
N CYS A 175 24.60 -6.07 0.82
CA CYS A 175 24.20 -5.64 2.15
C CYS A 175 22.69 -5.42 2.19
N ILE A 176 21.97 -6.14 3.03
CA ILE A 176 20.53 -5.95 3.21
C ILE A 176 20.24 -5.85 4.70
N ARG A 177 19.55 -4.79 5.14
CA ARG A 177 19.20 -4.59 6.55
C ARG A 177 17.77 -4.06 6.73
N PHE A 178 17.17 -4.36 7.87
CA PHE A 178 15.82 -3.87 8.25
C PHE A 178 14.77 -4.06 7.14
N SER A 179 14.92 -5.12 6.34
CA SER A 179 14.16 -5.32 5.11
C SER A 179 13.42 -6.65 5.13
N ARG A 180 12.39 -6.73 4.29
CA ARG A 180 11.72 -7.99 3.99
C ARG A 180 12.37 -8.63 2.77
N ILE A 181 12.92 -9.83 2.94
CA ILE A 181 13.51 -10.63 1.85
C ILE A 181 12.75 -11.95 1.64
N PRO A 182 12.71 -12.48 0.41
CA PRO A 182 12.14 -13.80 0.15
C PRO A 182 12.90 -14.91 0.88
N PRO A 183 12.22 -16.00 1.30
CA PRO A 183 12.90 -17.16 1.83
C PRO A 183 13.87 -17.74 0.79
N GLY A 184 15.03 -18.20 1.24
CA GLY A 184 16.07 -18.80 0.37
C GLY A 184 17.16 -17.84 -0.12
N VAL A 185 16.98 -16.52 -0.01
CA VAL A 185 18.02 -15.54 -0.42
C VAL A 185 19.21 -15.52 0.54
N LEU A 186 19.00 -15.88 1.81
CA LEU A 186 20.04 -15.87 2.85
C LEU A 186 21.18 -16.86 2.59
N SER A 187 21.05 -17.75 1.60
CA SER A 187 22.07 -18.72 1.23
C SER A 187 23.09 -18.20 0.20
N THR A 188 22.93 -16.96 -0.31
CA THR A 188 23.88 -16.37 -1.25
C THR A 188 25.21 -16.05 -0.56
N THR A 189 26.32 -16.44 -1.20
CA THR A 189 27.68 -16.10 -0.73
C THR A 189 27.86 -14.59 -0.61
N ALA A 190 28.47 -14.13 0.48
CA ALA A 190 28.80 -12.72 0.70
C ALA A 190 27.61 -11.76 0.82
N LEU A 191 26.49 -12.24 1.38
CA LEU A 191 25.37 -11.38 1.80
C LEU A 191 25.50 -11.00 3.28
N LEU A 192 25.80 -9.72 3.53
CA LEU A 192 25.70 -9.13 4.87
C LEU A 192 24.22 -8.81 5.16
N THR A 193 23.71 -9.37 6.25
CA THR A 193 22.30 -9.29 6.62
C THR A 193 22.16 -8.80 8.07
N HIS A 194 21.21 -7.89 8.32
CA HIS A 194 20.92 -7.42 9.67
C HIS A 194 19.43 -7.15 9.89
N ARG A 195 18.81 -7.81 10.88
CA ARG A 195 17.40 -7.60 11.30
C ARG A 195 16.40 -7.60 10.13
N ASN A 196 16.57 -8.55 9.21
CA ASN A 196 15.63 -8.78 8.12
C ASN A 196 14.52 -9.75 8.54
N THR A 197 13.36 -9.68 7.88
CA THR A 197 12.24 -10.62 8.04
C THR A 197 11.93 -11.34 6.73
N THR A 198 11.35 -12.54 6.83
CA THR A 198 10.79 -13.27 5.68
C THR A 198 9.27 -13.27 5.65
N GLU A 199 8.62 -12.69 6.68
CA GLU A 199 7.17 -12.59 6.77
C GLU A 199 6.60 -11.86 5.55
N ARG A 200 5.42 -12.28 5.09
CA ARG A 200 4.83 -11.75 3.86
C ARG A 200 4.05 -10.48 4.18
N PRO A 201 4.23 -9.39 3.41
CA PRO A 201 3.34 -8.24 3.53
C PRO A 201 1.93 -8.62 3.09
N ILE A 202 0.92 -7.99 3.70
CA ILE A 202 -0.47 -8.09 3.27
C ILE A 202 -0.85 -6.72 2.72
N PHE A 203 -1.19 -6.63 1.44
CA PHE A 203 -1.65 -5.38 0.86
C PHE A 203 -3.17 -5.27 0.95
N TYR A 204 -3.68 -4.03 0.93
CA TYR A 204 -5.11 -3.82 0.79
C TYR A 204 -5.67 -4.52 -0.45
N ALA A 205 -6.85 -5.12 -0.30
CA ALA A 205 -7.61 -5.68 -1.41
C ALA A 205 -8.76 -4.73 -1.77
N PHE A 206 -8.80 -4.32 -3.03
CA PHE A 206 -9.77 -3.40 -3.61
C PHE A 206 -10.73 -4.15 -4.54
N GLU A 207 -11.88 -3.54 -4.83
CA GLU A 207 -12.84 -4.01 -5.82
C GLU A 207 -12.51 -3.39 -7.18
N PHE A 208 -12.32 -4.23 -8.19
CA PHE A 208 -12.04 -3.82 -9.56
C PHE A 208 -13.07 -4.40 -10.52
N ASN A 209 -13.47 -3.62 -11.51
CA ASN A 209 -14.31 -4.11 -12.61
C ASN A 209 -13.40 -4.75 -13.66
N GLU A 210 -13.45 -6.07 -13.79
CA GLU A 210 -12.67 -6.84 -14.76
C GLU A 210 -13.62 -7.64 -15.65
N GLY A 211 -13.68 -7.31 -16.95
CA GLY A 211 -14.50 -8.04 -17.91
C GLY A 211 -16.00 -8.07 -17.58
N GLY A 212 -16.52 -7.04 -16.89
CA GLY A 212 -17.93 -6.96 -16.47
C GLY A 212 -18.24 -7.60 -15.12
N ALA A 213 -17.26 -8.18 -14.41
CA ALA A 213 -17.42 -8.69 -13.05
C ALA A 213 -16.64 -7.84 -12.04
N VAL A 214 -17.18 -7.72 -10.82
CA VAL A 214 -16.47 -7.11 -9.69
C VAL A 214 -15.58 -8.16 -9.04
N VAL A 215 -14.27 -7.95 -9.08
CA VAL A 215 -13.24 -8.83 -8.50
C VAL A 215 -12.56 -8.14 -7.34
N ARG A 216 -12.45 -8.83 -6.19
CA ARG A 216 -11.71 -8.34 -5.02
C ARG A 216 -10.28 -8.89 -5.03
N ARG A 217 -9.28 -8.03 -5.16
CA ARG A 217 -7.85 -8.39 -5.16
C ARG A 217 -6.96 -7.23 -4.73
N SER A 218 -5.69 -7.49 -4.48
CA SER A 218 -4.72 -6.39 -4.29
C SER A 218 -4.53 -5.58 -5.58
N ALA A 219 -4.26 -4.29 -5.41
CA ALA A 219 -3.96 -3.37 -6.50
C ALA A 219 -2.64 -3.75 -7.19
N ARG A 220 -2.67 -3.80 -8.53
CA ARG A 220 -1.50 -4.01 -9.40
C ARG A 220 -0.72 -2.71 -9.55
N PHE A 221 0.50 -2.80 -10.07
CA PHE A 221 1.26 -1.60 -10.39
C PHE A 221 0.46 -0.71 -11.37
N GLY A 222 0.40 0.60 -11.10
CA GLY A 222 -0.43 1.54 -11.86
C GLY A 222 -1.82 1.78 -11.25
N GLU A 223 -2.26 0.97 -10.29
CA GLU A 223 -3.59 1.09 -9.69
C GLU A 223 -3.53 1.77 -8.30
N PRO A 224 -4.53 2.61 -7.94
CA PRO A 224 -4.65 3.20 -6.61
C PRO A 224 -4.60 2.13 -5.50
N GLY A 225 -3.78 2.39 -4.47
CA GLY A 225 -3.58 1.50 -3.34
C GLY A 225 -2.52 0.41 -3.54
N CYS A 226 -1.83 0.40 -4.68
CA CYS A 226 -0.74 -0.55 -4.93
C CYS A 226 0.32 -0.47 -3.84
N ALA A 227 0.76 -1.63 -3.34
CA ALA A 227 1.77 -1.78 -2.30
C ALA A 227 1.46 -1.12 -0.94
N VAL A 228 0.24 -0.64 -0.70
CA VAL A 228 -0.15 -0.08 0.60
C VAL A 228 -0.43 -1.21 1.58
N LEU A 229 0.29 -1.23 2.70
CA LEU A 229 0.18 -2.28 3.71
C LEU A 229 -1.18 -2.23 4.42
N HIS A 230 -1.82 -3.38 4.50
CA HIS A 230 -3.01 -3.60 5.30
C HIS A 230 -2.62 -3.65 6.79
N PRO A 231 -3.47 -3.19 7.73
CA PRO A 231 -3.18 -3.25 9.17
C PRO A 231 -2.95 -4.66 9.71
N ALA A 232 -3.47 -5.69 9.04
CA ALA A 232 -3.20 -7.09 9.38
C ALA A 232 -1.82 -7.62 8.90
N THR A 233 -1.05 -6.80 8.19
CA THR A 233 0.35 -7.09 7.88
C THR A 233 1.11 -7.39 9.17
N PRO A 234 1.99 -8.40 9.21
CA PRO A 234 2.78 -8.70 10.39
C PRO A 234 3.58 -7.50 10.89
N GLU A 235 3.73 -7.39 12.21
CA GLU A 235 4.43 -6.26 12.85
C GLU A 235 5.91 -6.19 12.45
N SER A 236 6.54 -7.33 12.17
CA SER A 236 7.92 -7.36 11.67
C SER A 236 8.09 -6.64 10.32
N VAL A 237 7.00 -6.35 9.62
CA VAL A 237 6.98 -5.56 8.39
C VAL A 237 6.43 -4.14 8.62
N ARG A 238 5.34 -4.00 9.39
CA ARG A 238 4.72 -2.69 9.68
C ARG A 238 5.58 -1.78 10.57
N PHE A 239 6.44 -2.37 11.40
CA PHE A 239 7.27 -1.68 12.39
C PHE A 239 8.72 -2.18 12.40
N GLY A 240 9.14 -2.91 11.35
CA GLY A 240 10.47 -3.52 11.31
C GLY A 240 11.52 -2.68 10.58
N ALA A 241 11.18 -1.47 10.12
CA ALA A 241 12.19 -0.50 9.68
C ALA A 241 13.12 -0.13 10.85
N GLU A 242 14.30 0.41 10.55
CA GLU A 242 15.34 0.78 11.50
C GLU A 242 14.82 1.71 12.61
N ASP A 243 13.92 2.63 12.25
CA ASP A 243 13.30 3.61 13.15
C ASP A 243 11.98 3.13 13.80
N GLY A 244 11.60 1.87 13.59
CA GLY A 244 10.33 1.30 14.06
C GLY A 244 9.12 1.62 13.17
N GLY A 245 9.32 2.25 12.01
CA GLY A 245 8.29 2.48 10.99
C GLY A 245 8.03 1.29 10.07
N GLU A 246 7.20 1.52 9.06
CA GLU A 246 6.89 0.51 8.05
C GLU A 246 8.00 0.39 7.00
N MET A 247 8.33 -0.82 6.59
CA MET A 247 9.26 -1.03 5.49
C MET A 247 8.63 -0.64 4.14
N GLY A 248 9.48 -0.27 3.18
CA GLY A 248 9.14 -0.12 1.77
C GLY A 248 8.73 1.29 1.35
N ALA A 249 8.19 1.39 0.13
CA ALA A 249 7.93 2.63 -0.61
C ALA A 249 7.05 3.66 0.12
N HIS A 250 6.31 3.25 1.14
CA HIS A 250 5.39 4.10 1.89
C HIS A 250 5.91 4.49 3.28
N HIS A 251 7.15 4.13 3.62
CA HIS A 251 7.77 4.39 4.91
C HIS A 251 7.59 5.84 5.39
N LEU A 252 7.96 6.82 4.56
CA LEU A 252 7.86 8.24 4.90
C LEU A 252 6.42 8.77 4.95
N TRP A 253 5.44 8.02 4.46
CA TRP A 253 4.02 8.39 4.56
C TRP A 253 3.39 7.89 5.86
N ARG A 254 4.09 7.01 6.58
CA ARG A 254 3.78 6.61 7.96
C ARG A 254 2.37 6.06 8.13
N TYR A 255 1.80 5.43 7.09
CA TYR A 255 0.43 4.91 7.12
C TYR A 255 0.22 3.90 8.24
N SER A 256 1.16 2.96 8.42
CA SER A 256 1.06 1.96 9.49
C SER A 256 1.10 2.61 10.89
N LEU A 257 1.95 3.62 11.09
CA LEU A 257 2.06 4.35 12.36
C LEU A 257 0.82 5.23 12.62
N LEU A 258 0.33 5.95 11.60
CA LEU A 258 -0.88 6.78 11.71
C LEU A 258 -2.10 5.92 12.07
N MET A 259 -2.24 4.76 11.42
CA MET A 259 -3.34 3.83 11.68
C MET A 259 -3.25 3.20 13.07
N ALA A 260 -2.05 2.90 13.57
CA ALA A 260 -1.86 2.37 14.92
C ALA A 260 -2.06 3.43 16.02
N ALA A 261 -1.71 4.69 15.73
CA ALA A 261 -1.86 5.79 16.68
C ALA A 261 -3.33 6.11 17.02
N VAL A 262 -4.27 5.87 16.09
CA VAL A 262 -5.69 6.13 16.30
C VAL A 262 -6.30 5.28 17.44
N PRO A 263 -6.24 3.94 17.42
CA PRO A 263 -6.77 3.12 18.51
C PRO A 263 -6.01 3.34 19.82
N ASP A 264 -4.70 3.62 19.77
CA ASP A 264 -3.92 3.95 20.98
C ASP A 264 -4.41 5.23 21.63
N LYS A 265 -4.63 6.30 20.85
CA LYS A 265 -5.20 7.55 21.37
C LYS A 265 -6.62 7.36 21.90
N LEU A 266 -7.45 6.60 21.19
CA LEU A 266 -8.84 6.39 21.60
C LEU A 266 -8.98 5.55 22.86
N ARG A 267 -7.99 4.71 23.19
CA ARG A 267 -7.99 3.90 24.41
C ARG A 267 -8.18 4.74 25.67
N GLU A 268 -7.68 5.98 25.69
CA GLU A 268 -7.82 6.90 26.83
C GLU A 268 -9.22 7.48 26.99
N PHE A 269 -10.02 7.49 25.91
CA PHE A 269 -11.37 8.07 25.88
C PHE A 269 -12.47 7.02 25.89
N LEU A 270 -12.14 5.76 25.63
CA LEU A 270 -13.11 4.67 25.60
C LEU A 270 -13.41 4.15 27.02
N PRO A 271 -14.68 3.81 27.31
CA PRO A 271 -15.02 3.12 28.55
C PRO A 271 -14.21 1.83 28.74
N VAL A 272 -13.95 1.48 30.01
CA VAL A 272 -13.19 0.28 30.36
C VAL A 272 -13.80 -0.96 29.70
N GLY A 273 -12.94 -1.72 29.03
CA GLY A 273 -13.34 -2.95 28.33
C GLY A 273 -13.91 -2.72 26.93
N MET A 274 -13.95 -1.48 26.42
CA MET A 274 -14.21 -1.20 25.01
C MET A 274 -12.91 -1.08 24.22
N GLU A 275 -12.97 -1.44 22.94
CA GLU A 275 -11.86 -1.45 22.00
C GLU A 275 -12.25 -0.68 20.72
N ALA A 276 -11.42 0.25 20.27
CA ALA A 276 -11.55 0.84 18.95
C ALA A 276 -10.97 -0.11 17.90
N VAL A 277 -11.74 -0.39 16.85
CA VAL A 277 -11.29 -1.19 15.71
C VAL A 277 -11.46 -0.37 14.45
N ILE A 278 -10.36 -0.19 13.71
CA ILE A 278 -10.42 0.46 12.41
C ILE A 278 -10.79 -0.57 11.35
N VAL A 279 -11.85 -0.26 10.61
CA VAL A 279 -12.34 -1.03 9.47
C VAL A 279 -12.05 -0.22 8.21
N PRO A 280 -11.12 -0.68 7.37
CA PRO A 280 -10.86 0.00 6.11
C PRO A 280 -12.07 -0.09 5.19
N ASP A 281 -12.56 1.05 4.69
CA ASP A 281 -13.76 1.15 3.85
C ASP A 281 -13.48 1.89 2.54
N LEU A 282 -13.53 1.16 1.44
CA LEU A 282 -13.26 1.65 0.09
C LEU A 282 -14.35 2.58 -0.45
N ARG A 283 -15.57 2.47 0.07
CA ARG A 283 -16.68 3.31 -0.38
C ARG A 283 -16.43 4.77 -0.02
N LEU A 284 -15.57 5.04 0.96
CA LEU A 284 -15.17 6.39 1.35
C LEU A 284 -14.29 7.10 0.30
N HIS A 285 -13.81 6.39 -0.73
CA HIS A 285 -13.17 6.99 -1.90
C HIS A 285 -14.14 7.32 -3.04
N ARG A 286 -15.39 6.88 -2.94
CA ARG A 286 -16.40 7.12 -3.97
C ARG A 286 -17.13 8.42 -3.63
N THR A 287 -17.41 9.22 -4.65
CA THR A 287 -18.39 10.29 -4.49
C THR A 287 -19.74 9.67 -4.12
N PRO A 288 -20.48 10.27 -3.17
CA PRO A 288 -21.83 9.81 -2.86
C PRO A 288 -22.69 9.89 -4.13
N TYR A 289 -23.67 8.99 -4.23
CA TYR A 289 -24.64 9.05 -5.33
C TYR A 289 -25.28 10.44 -5.37
N PRO A 290 -25.47 11.04 -6.56
CA PRO A 290 -26.22 12.28 -6.66
C PRO A 290 -27.62 12.06 -6.06
N PRO A 291 -28.20 13.08 -5.41
CA PRO A 291 -29.58 12.99 -4.94
C PRO A 291 -30.47 12.60 -6.12
N CYS A 292 -31.46 11.75 -5.87
CA CYS A 292 -32.44 11.36 -6.89
C CYS A 292 -33.07 12.65 -7.44
N GLU A 293 -32.98 12.88 -8.75
CA GLU A 293 -33.71 13.98 -9.38
C GLU A 293 -35.20 13.76 -9.09
N SER A 294 -35.83 14.73 -8.44
CA SER A 294 -37.25 14.66 -8.10
C SER A 294 -38.07 14.50 -9.38
N LEU A 295 -38.66 13.32 -9.58
CA LEU A 295 -39.70 13.04 -10.57
C LEU A 295 -40.98 13.82 -10.25
#